data_AF-A0AAX6IDE2-F1
#
_entry.id   AF-A0AAX6IDE2-F1
#
_cell.length_a   1.000
_cell.length_b   1.000
_cell.length_c   1.000
_cell.angle_alpha   90.00
_cell.angle_beta   90.00
_cell.angle_gamma   90.00
#
_symmetry.space_group_name_H-M   'P 1'
#
loop_
_entity.id
_entity.type
_entity.pdbx_description
1 polymer ?
#
loop_
_entity_poly.entity_id
_entity_poly.type
_entity_poly.pdbx_seq_one_letter_code
_entity_poly.pdbx_strand_id
1 'polypeptide(L)'
;MEGEASWETYPLSHFVVETADCKPVSGTNNNAGTDVVGAGAVSLDNILPDDILERIVSFLPVASIFRASSVCKRWHDIVHSRRFLWAIKLPHKPWYFMFTCNDTAAGYAYDPILRKWYNLELPCIERSNWFTSSSCGLVCFMDNDVRSRIFVCNPITRDWRRIPEPPGVEFPDYSTLAISVDRESHQYSVAVAKSKQAPADFLQWDFSIHIFESETGLWSTAVMEVLFGWRGGDESVICHGVLYCLIHCTNVYGNADLRHGLVMYDLSARSSHTSVMRTLIPVPCSLTCARLMNVKDRLVMVGGIAKYDRQDIIKGISIWELHDKEWREIAKMPHRYFQGFGELDDVFASSGSDDLIFIQSYGATALLVFDMNQKQWKWSAKCPVTKRFPLQLFSGFLLRTQA
;
A
#
# COMPACT_ATOMS: atom_id res chain seq x y z
N MET A 1 -37.11 23.63 -26.07
CA MET A 1 -38.18 23.03 -25.25
C MET A 1 -37.53 22.66 -23.93
N GLU A 2 -37.59 23.60 -22.99
CA GLU A 2 -37.25 23.38 -21.60
C GLU A 2 -38.34 22.51 -20.98
N GLY A 3 -37.95 21.46 -20.27
CA GLY A 3 -38.84 20.60 -19.51
C GLY A 3 -38.35 20.57 -18.06
N GLU A 4 -39.00 21.36 -17.21
CA GLU A 4 -38.87 21.30 -15.77
C GLU A 4 -39.37 19.94 -15.26
N ALA A 5 -38.58 19.26 -14.43
CA ALA A 5 -39.01 18.08 -13.68
C ALA A 5 -39.14 18.47 -12.20
N SER A 6 -40.38 18.50 -11.71
CA SER A 6 -40.75 18.76 -10.33
C SER A 6 -40.43 17.55 -9.44
N TRP A 7 -39.80 17.80 -8.29
CA TRP A 7 -39.58 16.78 -7.26
C TRP A 7 -40.76 16.76 -6.29
N GLU A 8 -41.54 15.67 -6.29
CA GLU A 8 -42.55 15.43 -5.26
C GLU A 8 -41.89 14.93 -3.98
N THR A 9 -42.18 15.61 -2.87
CA THR A 9 -41.67 15.28 -1.53
C THR A 9 -42.72 14.43 -0.82
N TYR A 10 -42.40 13.19 -0.45
CA TYR A 10 -43.30 12.35 0.34
C TYR A 10 -43.24 12.75 1.84
N PRO A 11 -44.38 12.82 2.56
CA PRO A 11 -44.37 13.17 3.98
C PRO A 11 -43.92 11.99 4.85
N LEU A 12 -42.97 12.25 5.74
CA LEU A 12 -42.48 11.32 6.74
C LEU A 12 -43.43 11.31 7.94
N SER A 13 -44.47 10.49 7.92
CA SER A 13 -45.30 10.22 9.09
C SER A 13 -45.48 8.72 9.26
N HIS A 14 -44.69 8.12 10.16
CA HIS A 14 -45.02 7.00 11.05
C HIS A 14 -43.75 6.30 11.54
N PHE A 15 -43.12 6.86 12.57
CA PHE A 15 -42.41 6.09 13.60
C PHE A 15 -42.70 6.75 14.94
N VAL A 16 -43.78 6.32 15.59
CA VAL A 16 -43.99 6.61 17.01
C VAL A 16 -43.18 5.56 17.76
N VAL A 17 -42.07 5.98 18.36
CA VAL A 17 -41.36 5.20 19.38
C VAL A 17 -41.73 5.81 20.72
N GLU A 18 -42.35 5.00 21.57
CA GLU A 18 -42.69 5.37 22.96
C GLU A 18 -41.42 5.81 23.70
N THR A 19 -41.41 7.06 24.15
CA THR A 19 -40.41 7.59 25.06
C THR A 19 -40.64 6.98 26.43
N ALA A 20 -39.71 6.14 26.90
CA ALA A 20 -39.66 5.72 28.29
C ALA A 20 -39.35 6.92 29.18
N ASP A 21 -40.31 7.29 30.03
CA ASP A 21 -40.19 8.35 31.04
C ASP A 21 -39.05 8.04 32.03
N CYS A 22 -37.96 8.80 31.93
CA CYS A 22 -36.96 8.86 33.00
C CYS A 22 -37.36 9.96 33.99
N LYS A 23 -37.76 9.56 35.20
CA LYS A 23 -38.08 10.50 36.29
C LYS A 23 -36.83 11.25 36.76
N PRO A 24 -36.89 12.58 36.97
CA PRO A 24 -35.79 13.32 37.58
C PRO A 24 -35.78 13.09 39.10
N VAL A 25 -34.58 12.92 39.65
CA VAL A 25 -34.32 12.85 41.08
C VAL A 25 -34.56 14.22 41.71
N SER A 26 -35.39 14.26 42.75
CA SER A 26 -35.74 15.46 43.51
C SER A 26 -34.56 15.95 44.36
N GLY A 27 -34.03 17.13 44.04
CA GLY A 27 -33.20 17.94 44.93
C GLY A 27 -33.96 19.20 45.33
N THR A 28 -34.30 19.31 46.60
CA THR A 28 -34.94 20.45 47.24
C THR A 28 -34.03 21.69 47.24
N ASN A 29 -34.48 22.81 46.67
CA ASN A 29 -34.55 24.10 47.37
C ASN A 29 -35.11 25.24 46.50
N ASN A 30 -35.85 26.11 47.18
CA ASN A 30 -36.67 27.21 46.68
C ASN A 30 -35.84 28.41 46.18
N ASN A 31 -36.20 28.98 45.01
CA ASN A 31 -36.77 30.34 44.90
C ASN A 31 -36.85 30.83 43.43
N ALA A 32 -38.06 31.33 43.10
CA ALA A 32 -38.40 32.44 42.19
C ALA A 32 -37.78 32.53 40.78
N GLY A 33 -38.54 32.03 39.80
CA GLY A 33 -39.02 32.78 38.62
C GLY A 33 -38.00 33.37 37.64
N THR A 34 -37.75 32.68 36.53
CA THR A 34 -37.77 33.28 35.17
C THR A 34 -37.75 32.16 34.13
N ASP A 35 -38.49 32.37 33.04
CA ASP A 35 -38.69 31.45 31.92
C ASP A 35 -37.37 30.91 31.34
N VAL A 36 -37.25 29.58 31.24
CA VAL A 36 -36.30 28.95 30.31
C VAL A 36 -37.01 27.78 29.62
N VAL A 37 -37.57 28.08 28.46
CA VAL A 37 -37.81 27.09 27.41
C VAL A 37 -36.44 26.57 26.98
N GLY A 38 -36.17 25.31 27.30
CA GLY A 38 -34.94 24.65 26.92
C GLY A 38 -35.10 23.15 27.10
N ALA A 39 -35.88 22.53 26.22
CA ALA A 39 -35.74 21.09 25.97
C ALA A 39 -34.29 20.90 25.50
N GLY A 40 -33.41 20.58 26.45
CA GLY A 40 -32.01 20.32 26.17
C GLY A 40 -31.96 19.19 25.16
N ALA A 41 -31.60 19.52 23.92
CA ALA A 41 -31.20 18.53 22.94
C ALA A 41 -30.00 17.82 23.56
N VAL A 42 -30.23 16.67 24.20
CA VAL A 42 -29.15 15.82 24.66
C VAL A 42 -28.45 15.40 23.39
N SER A 43 -27.27 15.98 23.13
CA SER A 43 -26.50 15.64 21.94
C SER A 43 -26.32 14.12 21.92
N LEU A 44 -26.66 13.49 20.79
CA LEU A 44 -26.51 12.05 20.61
C LEU A 44 -25.07 11.61 20.94
N ASP A 45 -24.11 12.51 20.72
CA ASP A 45 -22.72 12.35 21.15
C ASP A 45 -22.66 11.97 22.62
N ASN A 46 -23.30 12.72 23.53
CA ASN A 46 -23.23 12.47 24.98
C ASN A 46 -23.97 11.20 25.44
N ILE A 47 -24.82 10.61 24.59
CA ILE A 47 -25.63 9.43 24.94
C ILE A 47 -24.94 8.14 24.49
N LEU A 48 -24.27 8.16 23.34
CA LEU A 48 -23.68 6.95 22.78
C LEU A 48 -22.43 6.55 23.57
N PRO A 49 -22.30 5.32 24.08
CA PRO A 49 -21.05 4.85 24.68
C PRO A 49 -19.88 4.81 23.67
N ASP A 50 -18.64 4.97 24.15
CA ASP A 50 -17.45 5.01 23.29
C ASP A 50 -17.26 3.74 22.47
N ASP A 51 -17.54 2.56 23.03
CA ASP A 51 -17.44 1.27 22.34
C ASP A 51 -18.43 1.15 21.17
N ILE A 52 -19.63 1.70 21.32
CA ILE A 52 -20.61 1.75 20.24
C ILE A 52 -20.18 2.76 19.18
N LEU A 53 -19.65 3.92 19.58
CA LEU A 53 -19.17 4.93 18.65
C LEU A 53 -17.96 4.43 17.85
N GLU A 54 -16.98 3.81 18.51
CA GLU A 54 -15.85 3.10 17.89
C GLU A 54 -16.35 2.11 16.83
N ARG A 55 -17.34 1.29 17.20
CA ARG A 55 -17.93 0.32 16.28
C ARG A 55 -18.60 1.01 15.10
N ILE A 56 -19.43 2.02 15.29
CA ILE A 56 -20.08 2.76 14.20
C ILE A 56 -19.03 3.35 13.24
N VAL A 57 -18.03 4.04 13.78
CA VAL A 57 -16.98 4.68 12.97
C VAL A 57 -16.19 3.63 12.19
N SER A 58 -16.02 2.41 12.74
CA SER A 58 -15.28 1.33 12.06
C SER A 58 -15.97 0.78 10.81
N PHE A 59 -17.30 1.01 10.66
CA PHE A 59 -18.05 0.67 9.45
C PHE A 59 -18.01 1.75 8.37
N LEU A 60 -17.47 2.93 8.68
CA LEU A 60 -17.45 4.03 7.73
C LEU A 60 -16.35 3.83 6.68
N PRO A 61 -16.57 4.28 5.42
CA PRO A 61 -15.50 4.35 4.43
C PRO A 61 -14.32 5.19 4.94
N VAL A 62 -13.12 4.92 4.44
CA VAL A 62 -11.87 5.57 4.88
C VAL A 62 -11.99 7.10 4.93
N ALA A 63 -12.52 7.72 3.87
CA ALA A 63 -12.70 9.17 3.83
C ALA A 63 -13.68 9.70 4.89
N SER A 64 -14.66 8.91 5.32
CA SER A 64 -15.56 9.27 6.42
C SER A 64 -14.89 9.14 7.77
N ILE A 65 -13.98 8.17 7.97
CA ILE A 65 -13.15 8.05 9.18
C ILE A 65 -12.27 9.29 9.34
N PHE A 66 -11.58 9.72 8.27
CA PHE A 66 -10.80 10.97 8.28
C PHE A 66 -11.63 12.22 8.60
N ARG A 67 -12.90 12.25 8.17
CA ARG A 67 -13.79 13.37 8.52
C ARG A 67 -14.27 13.28 9.97
N ALA A 68 -14.55 12.07 10.45
CA ALA A 68 -14.98 11.79 11.82
C ALA A 68 -13.96 12.32 12.85
N SER A 69 -12.65 12.13 12.60
CA SER A 69 -11.59 12.63 13.48
C SER A 69 -11.49 14.16 13.55
N SER A 70 -12.23 14.89 12.71
CA SER A 70 -12.22 16.35 12.65
C SER A 70 -13.50 16.98 13.22
N VAL A 71 -14.45 16.18 13.71
CA VAL A 71 -15.75 16.67 14.23
C VAL A 71 -15.60 17.26 15.63
N CYS A 72 -15.05 16.48 16.57
CA CYS A 72 -14.81 16.92 17.95
C CYS A 72 -13.67 16.10 18.58
N LYS A 73 -13.17 16.55 19.75
CA LYS A 73 -12.07 15.88 20.47
C LYS A 73 -12.38 14.41 20.77
N ARG A 74 -13.60 14.11 21.20
CA ARG A 74 -14.00 12.74 21.53
C ARG A 74 -13.95 11.80 20.33
N TRP A 75 -14.45 12.23 19.18
CA TRP A 75 -14.40 11.45 17.94
C TRP A 75 -12.96 11.31 17.43
N HIS A 76 -12.14 12.35 17.61
CA HIS A 76 -10.71 12.29 17.35
C HIS A 76 -10.04 11.22 18.21
N ASP A 77 -10.27 11.23 19.52
CA ASP A 77 -9.71 10.26 20.46
C ASP A 77 -10.15 8.83 20.15
N ILE A 78 -11.40 8.65 19.70
CA ILE A 78 -11.94 7.36 19.25
C ILE A 78 -11.18 6.83 18.04
N VAL A 79 -10.99 7.64 16.99
CA VAL A 79 -10.26 7.23 15.77
C VAL A 79 -8.79 6.88 16.07
N HIS A 80 -8.20 7.48 17.10
CA HIS A 80 -6.82 7.21 17.52
C HIS A 80 -6.74 6.14 18.64
N SER A 81 -7.88 5.62 19.09
CA SER A 81 -7.89 4.60 20.13
C SER A 81 -7.40 3.25 19.60
N ARG A 82 -6.68 2.50 20.44
CA ARG A 82 -6.26 1.13 20.08
C ARG A 82 -7.45 0.21 19.80
N ARG A 83 -8.55 0.38 20.55
CA ARG A 83 -9.77 -0.42 20.38
C ARG A 83 -10.40 -0.20 19.02
N PHE A 84 -10.44 1.03 18.54
CA PHE A 84 -10.91 1.35 17.20
C PHE A 84 -10.04 0.70 16.12
N LEU A 85 -8.71 0.80 16.23
CA LEU A 85 -7.80 0.15 15.28
C LEU A 85 -8.02 -1.37 15.24
N TRP A 86 -8.32 -1.99 16.39
CA TRP A 86 -8.70 -3.41 16.48
C TRP A 86 -10.11 -3.71 15.96
N ALA A 87 -11.01 -2.74 16.00
CA ALA A 87 -12.41 -2.88 15.58
C ALA A 87 -12.60 -2.74 14.07
N ILE A 88 -11.68 -2.07 13.36
CA ILE A 88 -11.67 -2.04 11.89
C ILE A 88 -11.32 -3.45 11.37
N LYS A 89 -12.34 -4.30 11.29
CA LYS A 89 -12.23 -5.66 10.76
C LYS A 89 -12.94 -5.82 9.42
N LEU A 90 -13.63 -4.79 8.95
CA LEU A 90 -14.37 -4.89 7.70
C LEU A 90 -13.43 -4.87 6.50
N PRO A 91 -13.58 -5.82 5.56
CA PRO A 91 -12.78 -5.87 4.36
C PRO A 91 -13.21 -4.74 3.42
N HIS A 92 -12.62 -3.56 3.60
CA HIS A 92 -12.68 -2.53 2.58
C HIS A 92 -11.70 -2.90 1.47
N LYS A 93 -12.15 -2.84 0.21
CA LYS A 93 -11.25 -2.97 -0.94
C LYS A 93 -10.12 -1.94 -0.80
N PRO A 94 -8.87 -2.31 -1.08
CA PRO A 94 -7.72 -1.44 -0.86
C PRO A 94 -7.83 -0.19 -1.73
N TRP A 95 -7.48 0.95 -1.16
CA TRP A 95 -7.42 2.22 -1.89
C TRP A 95 -6.06 2.36 -2.55
N TYR A 96 -5.99 2.98 -3.72
CA TYR A 96 -4.72 3.25 -4.39
C TYR A 96 -4.35 4.71 -4.20
N PHE A 97 -3.24 4.99 -3.53
CA PHE A 97 -2.72 6.35 -3.36
C PHE A 97 -1.70 6.65 -4.45
N MET A 98 -1.92 7.74 -5.18
CA MET A 98 -1.03 8.24 -6.21
C MET A 98 -0.44 9.57 -5.78
N PHE A 99 0.87 9.73 -5.92
CA PHE A 99 1.57 10.96 -5.62
C PHE A 99 2.62 11.28 -6.66
N THR A 100 3.05 12.54 -6.65
CA THR A 100 4.09 13.05 -7.52
C THR A 100 5.40 13.13 -6.77
N CYS A 101 6.47 12.68 -7.40
CA CYS A 101 7.77 12.55 -6.78
C CYS A 101 8.50 13.87 -6.43
N ASN A 102 8.02 15.04 -6.89
CA ASN A 102 8.89 16.23 -6.98
C ASN A 102 8.47 17.51 -6.22
N ASP A 103 7.24 17.66 -5.71
CA ASP A 103 6.77 19.01 -5.31
C ASP A 103 6.11 19.11 -3.93
N THR A 104 5.26 18.15 -3.54
CA THR A 104 4.53 18.18 -2.27
C THR A 104 4.19 16.77 -1.76
N ALA A 105 4.01 16.62 -0.44
CA ALA A 105 3.50 15.41 0.22
C ALA A 105 2.00 15.12 -0.07
N ALA A 106 1.40 15.87 -0.99
CA ALA A 106 0.00 15.77 -1.34
C ALA A 106 -0.17 14.78 -2.49
N GLY A 107 -1.17 13.91 -2.37
CA GLY A 107 -1.54 12.96 -3.40
C GLY A 107 -3.04 12.71 -3.40
N TYR A 108 -3.44 11.71 -4.18
CA TYR A 108 -4.84 11.36 -4.37
C TYR A 108 -5.03 9.88 -4.11
N ALA A 109 -5.97 9.54 -3.24
CA ALA A 109 -6.39 8.17 -3.01
C ALA A 109 -7.65 7.83 -3.82
N TYR A 110 -7.58 6.74 -4.56
CA TYR A 110 -8.69 6.17 -5.31
C TYR A 110 -9.44 5.15 -4.47
N ASP A 111 -10.74 5.41 -4.28
CA ASP A 111 -11.68 4.43 -3.77
C ASP A 111 -12.24 3.59 -4.94
N PRO A 112 -11.94 2.28 -5.00
CA PRO A 112 -12.44 1.43 -6.07
C PRO A 112 -13.94 1.12 -5.97
N ILE A 113 -14.56 1.29 -4.80
CA ILE A 113 -16.00 1.05 -4.58
C ILE A 113 -16.80 2.25 -5.08
N LEU A 114 -16.46 3.45 -4.59
CA LEU A 114 -17.13 4.70 -5.00
C LEU A 114 -16.62 5.23 -6.34
N ARG A 115 -15.55 4.63 -6.89
CA ARG A 115 -14.83 5.05 -8.09
C ARG A 115 -14.49 6.55 -8.05
N LYS A 116 -14.08 7.02 -6.88
CA LYS A 116 -13.82 8.44 -6.60
C LYS A 116 -12.40 8.63 -6.10
N TRP A 117 -11.81 9.75 -6.49
CA TRP A 117 -10.53 10.21 -5.97
C TRP A 117 -10.73 11.20 -4.82
N TYR A 118 -9.95 11.04 -3.77
CA TYR A 118 -9.90 11.91 -2.60
C TYR A 118 -8.51 12.52 -2.51
N ASN A 119 -8.43 13.82 -2.26
CA ASN A 119 -7.16 14.46 -1.94
C ASN A 119 -6.77 14.05 -0.51
N LEU A 120 -5.56 13.51 -0.35
CA LEU A 120 -4.99 13.16 0.94
C LEU A 120 -3.55 13.67 0.99
N GLU A 121 -3.19 14.22 2.14
CA GLU A 121 -1.83 14.59 2.48
C GLU A 121 -1.25 13.49 3.37
N LEU A 122 -0.14 12.92 2.97
CA LEU A 122 0.55 11.95 3.79
C LEU A 122 1.46 12.68 4.78
N PRO A 123 1.48 12.27 6.05
CA PRO A 123 2.54 12.69 6.94
C PRO A 123 3.87 12.10 6.45
N CYS A 124 5.00 12.62 6.91
CA CYS A 124 6.37 12.08 6.73
C CYS A 124 7.01 12.10 5.32
N ILE A 125 6.31 12.44 4.24
CA ILE A 125 6.94 12.57 2.92
C ILE A 125 7.59 13.96 2.78
N GLU A 126 8.86 14.05 3.17
CA GLU A 126 9.73 15.16 2.76
C GLU A 126 9.94 15.08 1.23
N ARG A 127 10.21 16.23 0.57
CA ARG A 127 10.38 16.32 -0.88
C ARG A 127 11.51 15.40 -1.35
N SER A 128 11.20 14.20 -1.86
CA SER A 128 12.14 13.29 -2.51
C SER A 128 11.42 12.08 -3.13
N ASN A 129 12.12 11.35 -3.99
CA ASN A 129 11.70 10.04 -4.48
C ASN A 129 11.78 9.03 -3.31
N TRP A 130 10.67 8.36 -2.98
CA TRP A 130 10.62 7.35 -1.93
C TRP A 130 10.27 5.98 -2.52
N PHE A 131 11.00 4.95 -2.07
CA PHE A 131 10.53 3.57 -2.17
C PHE A 131 9.43 3.34 -1.15
N THR A 132 8.41 2.59 -1.55
CA THR A 132 7.23 2.36 -0.70
C THR A 132 6.87 0.90 -0.66
N SER A 133 6.57 0.40 0.54
CA SER A 133 5.98 -0.91 0.76
C SER A 133 4.83 -0.78 1.74
N SER A 134 3.72 -1.49 1.54
CA SER A 134 2.58 -1.43 2.46
C SER A 134 2.06 -2.81 2.84
N SER A 135 1.62 -2.93 4.09
CA SER A 135 1.03 -4.16 4.63
C SER A 135 0.12 -3.78 5.80
N CYS A 136 -1.06 -4.40 5.86
CA CYS A 136 -2.13 -4.15 6.83
C CYS A 136 -2.16 -2.68 7.32
N GLY A 137 -2.46 -1.74 6.42
CA GLY A 137 -2.70 -0.33 6.78
C GLY A 137 -1.46 0.50 7.12
N LEU A 138 -0.32 -0.14 7.41
CA LEU A 138 0.96 0.54 7.55
C LEU A 138 1.66 0.67 6.20
N VAL A 139 2.39 1.77 6.06
CA VAL A 139 3.21 2.07 4.89
C VAL A 139 4.62 2.38 5.35
N CYS A 140 5.58 1.72 4.73
CA CYS A 140 7.00 1.90 4.95
C CYS A 140 7.58 2.70 3.79
N PHE A 141 8.35 3.74 4.11
CA PHE A 141 9.02 4.63 3.16
C PHE A 141 10.53 4.52 3.35
N MET A 142 11.28 4.40 2.26
CA MET A 142 12.74 4.50 2.25
C MET A 142 13.17 5.56 1.24
N ASP A 143 14.07 6.44 1.64
CA ASP A 143 14.58 7.49 0.76
C ASP A 143 15.38 6.89 -0.41
N ASN A 144 15.31 7.49 -1.60
CA ASN A 144 16.05 6.98 -2.75
C ASN A 144 17.51 7.45 -2.83
N ASP A 145 17.89 8.49 -2.09
CA ASP A 145 19.22 9.10 -2.20
C ASP A 145 20.29 8.31 -1.40
N VAL A 146 20.02 8.08 -0.12
CA VAL A 146 20.90 7.36 0.82
C VAL A 146 20.47 5.91 0.98
N ARG A 147 19.17 5.60 0.79
CA ARG A 147 18.59 4.25 0.91
C ARG A 147 18.80 3.64 2.29
N SER A 148 18.67 4.48 3.32
CA SER A 148 18.85 4.08 4.72
C SER A 148 17.86 4.75 5.68
N ARG A 149 17.29 5.91 5.31
CA ARG A 149 16.28 6.60 6.12
C ARG A 149 14.93 5.93 5.89
N ILE A 150 14.50 5.15 6.87
CA ILE A 150 13.26 4.40 6.79
C ILE A 150 12.24 4.93 7.80
N PHE A 151 11.02 5.16 7.32
CA PHE A 151 9.87 5.60 8.12
C PHE A 151 8.74 4.59 7.98
N VAL A 152 8.06 4.30 9.09
CA VAL A 152 6.81 3.54 9.09
C VAL A 152 5.70 4.46 9.55
N CYS A 153 4.63 4.49 8.76
CA CYS A 153 3.53 5.44 8.89
C CYS A 153 2.19 4.70 8.90
N ASN A 154 1.28 5.15 9.75
CA ASN A 154 -0.15 4.88 9.63
C ASN A 154 -0.82 6.10 8.97
N PRO A 155 -1.23 5.99 7.70
CA PRO A 155 -1.82 7.12 6.97
C PRO A 155 -3.16 7.62 7.55
N ILE A 156 -3.85 6.81 8.35
CA ILE A 156 -5.16 7.14 8.92
C ILE A 156 -5.03 7.97 10.18
N THR A 157 -4.22 7.50 11.14
CA THR A 157 -3.93 8.28 12.35
C THR A 157 -2.93 9.41 12.09
N ARG A 158 -2.25 9.36 10.93
CA ARG A 158 -1.14 10.23 10.54
C ARG A 158 0.09 10.12 11.45
N ASP A 159 0.14 9.08 12.28
CA ASP A 159 1.30 8.77 13.09
C ASP A 159 2.40 8.16 12.23
N TRP A 160 3.63 8.54 12.53
CA TRP A 160 4.80 7.98 11.86
C TRP A 160 5.95 7.85 12.84
N ARG A 161 6.83 6.90 12.56
CA ARG A 161 8.07 6.72 13.30
C ARG A 161 9.21 6.42 12.36
N ARG A 162 10.36 7.03 12.62
CA ARG A 162 11.63 6.65 12.00
C ARG A 162 12.14 5.40 12.71
N ILE A 163 12.49 4.36 11.94
CA ILE A 163 13.19 3.20 12.50
C ILE A 163 14.71 3.44 12.45
N PRO A 164 15.51 2.74 13.28
CA PRO A 164 16.97 2.83 13.21
C PRO A 164 17.48 2.53 11.80
N GLU A 165 18.64 3.05 11.44
CA GLU A 165 19.21 2.80 10.12
C GLU A 165 19.61 1.32 9.97
N PRO A 166 19.32 0.70 8.81
CA PRO A 166 19.70 -0.69 8.58
C PRO A 166 21.23 -0.83 8.52
N PRO A 167 21.81 -1.88 9.12
CA PRO A 167 23.24 -2.13 9.08
C PRO A 167 23.71 -2.44 7.64
N GLY A 168 25.00 -2.67 7.48
CA GLY A 168 25.61 -2.98 6.18
C GLY A 168 26.14 -1.73 5.49
N VAL A 169 26.26 -1.79 4.16
CA VAL A 169 26.96 -0.78 3.40
C VAL A 169 26.19 0.55 3.33
N GLU A 170 26.93 1.65 3.41
CA GLU A 170 26.43 2.99 3.09
C GLU A 170 26.36 3.16 1.57
N PHE A 171 25.31 3.84 1.11
CA PHE A 171 25.04 4.11 -0.30
C PHE A 171 25.12 2.84 -1.18
N PRO A 172 24.18 1.89 -1.01
CA PRO A 172 24.08 0.75 -1.91
C PRO A 172 23.62 1.19 -3.32
N ASP A 173 24.11 0.51 -4.35
CA ASP A 173 23.75 0.79 -5.73
C ASP A 173 22.27 0.46 -6.02
N TYR A 174 21.78 -0.61 -5.39
CA TYR A 174 20.37 -1.02 -5.40
C TYR A 174 19.91 -1.39 -3.99
N SER A 175 18.65 -1.08 -3.69
CA SER A 175 18.04 -1.42 -2.41
C SER A 175 16.55 -1.67 -2.60
N THR A 176 16.02 -2.62 -1.84
CA THR A 176 14.60 -2.92 -1.83
C THR A 176 14.04 -2.94 -0.42
N LEU A 177 12.75 -2.67 -0.31
CA LEU A 177 12.01 -2.51 0.94
C LEU A 177 10.76 -3.37 0.93
N ALA A 178 10.59 -4.20 1.97
CA ALA A 178 9.35 -4.92 2.21
C ALA A 178 8.91 -4.80 3.67
N ILE A 179 7.62 -4.56 3.90
CA ILE A 179 7.02 -4.58 5.24
C ILE A 179 6.01 -5.72 5.35
N SER A 180 5.97 -6.38 6.50
CA SER A 180 4.94 -7.33 6.87
C SER A 180 4.39 -6.95 8.24
N VAL A 181 3.07 -6.93 8.38
CA VAL A 181 2.39 -6.65 9.64
C VAL A 181 1.57 -7.87 10.02
N ASP A 182 1.82 -8.40 11.20
CA ASP A 182 1.01 -9.44 11.79
C ASP A 182 -0.28 -8.83 12.35
N ARG A 183 -1.41 -9.36 11.89
CA ARG A 183 -2.74 -8.79 12.18
C ARG A 183 -3.19 -9.02 13.62
N GLU A 184 -2.65 -10.04 14.29
CA GLU A 184 -3.11 -10.44 15.62
C GLU A 184 -2.31 -9.71 16.71
N SER A 185 -0.99 -9.67 16.56
CA SER A 185 -0.07 -9.01 17.49
C SER A 185 0.11 -7.51 17.21
N HIS A 186 -0.26 -7.03 16.01
CA HIS A 186 0.06 -5.69 15.50
C HIS A 186 1.57 -5.37 15.50
N GLN A 187 2.39 -6.41 15.58
CA GLN A 187 3.82 -6.29 15.35
C GLN A 187 4.07 -6.30 13.85
N TYR A 188 5.09 -5.57 13.45
CA TYR A 188 5.54 -5.57 12.07
C TYR A 188 7.04 -5.86 11.98
N SER A 189 7.43 -6.35 10.81
CA SER A 189 8.81 -6.55 10.42
C SER A 189 9.10 -5.81 9.12
N VAL A 190 10.29 -5.22 9.01
CA VAL A 190 10.75 -4.55 7.80
C VAL A 190 12.00 -5.25 7.31
N ALA A 191 11.97 -5.73 6.08
CA ALA A 191 13.12 -6.30 5.41
C ALA A 191 13.70 -5.31 4.41
N VAL A 192 15.02 -5.21 4.40
CA VAL A 192 15.79 -4.41 3.46
C VAL A 192 16.85 -5.30 2.84
N ALA A 193 16.85 -5.43 1.52
CA ALA A 193 17.96 -6.05 0.82
C ALA A 193 18.79 -4.98 0.12
N LYS A 194 20.10 -5.02 0.34
CA LYS A 194 21.07 -4.08 -0.23
C LYS A 194 21.99 -4.83 -1.20
N SER A 195 22.30 -4.20 -2.32
CA SER A 195 23.21 -4.72 -3.33
C SER A 195 24.21 -3.65 -3.73
N LYS A 196 25.52 -3.98 -3.71
CA LYS A 196 26.59 -3.08 -4.11
C LYS A 196 27.61 -3.80 -4.99
N GLN A 197 28.07 -3.15 -6.05
CA GLN A 197 29.06 -3.71 -6.94
C GLN A 197 30.42 -3.75 -6.24
N ALA A 198 31.11 -4.89 -6.34
CA ALA A 198 32.47 -5.01 -5.83
C ALA A 198 33.42 -4.13 -6.66
N PRO A 199 34.30 -3.32 -6.05
CA PRO A 199 35.19 -2.41 -6.79
C PRO A 199 36.18 -3.12 -7.72
N ALA A 200 36.53 -4.37 -7.41
CA ALA A 200 37.59 -5.12 -8.10
C ALA A 200 37.08 -6.00 -9.26
N ASP A 201 35.79 -6.36 -9.28
CA ASP A 201 35.20 -7.26 -10.27
C ASP A 201 33.75 -6.88 -10.55
N PHE A 202 33.47 -6.43 -11.79
CA PHE A 202 32.15 -5.96 -12.21
C PHE A 202 31.07 -7.05 -12.18
N LEU A 203 31.46 -8.33 -12.15
CA LEU A 203 30.55 -9.48 -12.06
C LEU A 203 30.19 -9.82 -10.61
N GLN A 204 30.93 -9.30 -9.63
CA GLN A 204 30.69 -9.57 -8.21
C GLN A 204 29.87 -8.46 -7.57
N TRP A 205 28.85 -8.87 -6.83
CA TRP A 205 27.93 -7.98 -6.13
C TRP A 205 27.75 -8.44 -4.69
N ASP A 206 28.09 -7.57 -3.75
CA ASP A 206 27.81 -7.77 -2.34
C ASP A 206 26.30 -7.68 -2.14
N PHE A 207 25.69 -8.74 -1.64
CA PHE A 207 24.26 -8.82 -1.37
C PHE A 207 24.01 -9.13 0.10
N SER A 208 23.15 -8.33 0.71
CA SER A 208 22.80 -8.47 2.12
C SER A 208 21.32 -8.27 2.36
N ILE A 209 20.78 -9.01 3.33
CA ILE A 209 19.38 -8.89 3.77
C ILE A 209 19.40 -8.57 5.26
N HIS A 210 18.72 -7.49 5.64
CA HIS A 210 18.57 -7.02 7.00
C HIS A 210 17.09 -7.00 7.38
N ILE A 211 16.76 -7.48 8.56
CA ILE A 211 15.39 -7.59 9.07
C ILE A 211 15.28 -6.80 10.38
N PHE A 212 14.37 -5.84 10.40
CA PHE A 212 13.97 -5.11 11.58
C PHE A 212 12.71 -5.72 12.17
N GLU A 213 12.69 -5.94 13.48
CA GLU A 213 11.52 -6.42 14.20
C GLU A 213 11.00 -5.31 15.12
N SER A 214 9.72 -4.99 15.00
CA SER A 214 9.10 -3.93 15.80
C SER A 214 9.02 -4.22 17.31
N GLU A 215 9.03 -5.50 17.70
CA GLU A 215 8.98 -5.95 19.10
C GLU A 215 10.28 -5.63 19.84
N THR A 216 11.41 -5.98 19.24
CA THR A 216 12.73 -5.74 19.81
C THR A 216 13.24 -4.34 19.50
N GLY A 217 12.77 -3.74 18.41
CA GLY A 217 13.29 -2.47 17.89
C GLY A 217 14.70 -2.59 17.33
N LEU A 218 15.15 -3.80 16.98
CA LEU A 218 16.51 -4.08 16.54
C LEU A 218 16.55 -4.62 15.12
N TRP A 219 17.68 -4.38 14.45
CA TRP A 219 18.03 -5.01 13.18
C TRP A 219 18.81 -6.30 13.41
N SER A 220 18.54 -7.28 12.56
CA SER A 220 19.34 -8.49 12.41
C SER A 220 19.82 -8.61 10.97
N THR A 221 21.07 -9.02 10.78
CA THR A 221 21.59 -9.35 9.44
C THR A 221 21.32 -10.82 9.18
N ALA A 222 20.45 -11.07 8.21
CA ALA A 222 19.94 -12.39 7.88
C ALA A 222 20.83 -13.08 6.84
N VAL A 223 21.31 -12.31 5.86
CA VAL A 223 22.16 -12.76 4.76
C VAL A 223 23.26 -11.74 4.52
N MET A 224 24.46 -12.24 4.25
CA MET A 224 25.58 -11.45 3.73
C MET A 224 26.43 -12.39 2.86
N GLU A 225 26.33 -12.25 1.55
CA GLU A 225 27.04 -13.08 0.58
C GLU A 225 27.45 -12.27 -0.66
N VAL A 226 28.32 -12.84 -1.48
CA VAL A 226 28.71 -12.26 -2.77
C VAL A 226 28.01 -13.03 -3.88
N LEU A 227 27.23 -12.34 -4.69
CA LEU A 227 26.59 -12.88 -5.88
C LEU A 227 27.53 -12.72 -7.08
N PHE A 228 27.67 -13.80 -7.86
CA PHE A 228 28.46 -13.78 -9.08
C PHE A 228 27.56 -13.82 -10.31
N GLY A 229 27.68 -12.84 -11.20
CA GLY A 229 26.84 -12.74 -12.41
C GLY A 229 25.39 -12.32 -12.13
N TRP A 230 25.06 -11.97 -10.88
CA TRP A 230 23.75 -11.53 -10.44
C TRP A 230 23.89 -10.33 -9.49
N ARG A 231 22.89 -9.45 -9.48
CA ARG A 231 22.77 -8.34 -8.55
C ARG A 231 21.37 -8.28 -7.94
N GLY A 232 21.25 -7.70 -6.75
CA GLY A 232 19.95 -7.33 -6.20
C GLY A 232 19.23 -6.30 -7.09
N GLY A 233 17.90 -6.38 -7.12
CA GLY A 233 17.03 -5.36 -7.70
C GLY A 233 16.39 -4.47 -6.63
N ASP A 234 15.46 -3.63 -7.08
CA ASP A 234 14.73 -2.69 -6.21
C ASP A 234 13.37 -3.26 -5.75
N GLU A 235 13.05 -4.50 -6.12
CA GLU A 235 11.73 -5.12 -5.92
C GLU A 235 11.79 -6.30 -4.95
N SER A 236 10.96 -6.24 -3.91
CA SER A 236 10.80 -7.32 -2.94
C SER A 236 9.43 -7.29 -2.28
N VAL A 237 9.02 -8.42 -1.72
CA VAL A 237 7.78 -8.55 -0.96
C VAL A 237 7.90 -9.64 0.08
N ILE A 238 7.23 -9.47 1.22
CA ILE A 238 7.06 -10.53 2.21
C ILE A 238 5.69 -11.19 2.02
N CYS A 239 5.69 -12.50 1.83
CA CYS A 239 4.50 -13.30 1.65
C CYS A 239 4.64 -14.60 2.46
N HIS A 240 3.67 -14.90 3.33
CA HIS A 240 3.71 -16.06 4.23
C HIS A 240 5.02 -16.21 5.04
N GLY A 241 5.52 -15.11 5.61
CA GLY A 241 6.76 -15.15 6.39
C GLY A 241 8.04 -15.40 5.56
N VAL A 242 7.93 -15.42 4.23
CA VAL A 242 9.07 -15.53 3.32
C VAL A 242 9.28 -14.20 2.61
N LEU A 243 10.49 -13.69 2.65
CA LEU A 243 10.93 -12.56 1.84
C LEU A 243 11.29 -13.06 0.44
N TYR A 244 10.73 -12.44 -0.58
CA TYR A 244 11.07 -12.67 -1.97
C TYR A 244 11.73 -11.42 -2.53
N CYS A 245 12.92 -11.56 -3.14
CA CYS A 245 13.66 -10.47 -3.76
C CYS A 245 13.86 -10.77 -5.24
N LEU A 246 13.59 -9.78 -6.10
CA LEU A 246 13.95 -9.86 -7.50
C LEU A 246 15.44 -9.57 -7.66
N ILE A 247 16.14 -10.43 -8.40
CA ILE A 247 17.55 -10.27 -8.75
C ILE A 247 17.70 -10.18 -10.26
N HIS A 248 18.75 -9.51 -10.71
CA HIS A 248 19.01 -9.26 -12.12
C HIS A 248 20.33 -9.89 -12.54
N CYS A 249 20.34 -10.54 -13.70
CA CYS A 249 21.56 -11.09 -14.28
C CYS A 249 22.45 -9.94 -14.78
N THR A 250 23.75 -10.00 -14.47
CA THR A 250 24.75 -9.00 -14.87
C THR A 250 25.64 -9.49 -16.02
N ASN A 251 25.50 -10.74 -16.45
CA ASN A 251 26.30 -11.31 -17.54
C ASN A 251 25.96 -10.66 -18.89
N VAL A 252 27.00 -10.11 -19.53
CA VAL A 252 26.94 -9.46 -20.85
C VAL A 252 27.24 -10.46 -21.99
N TYR A 253 27.74 -11.67 -21.68
CA TYR A 253 28.38 -12.58 -22.65
C TYR A 253 27.74 -13.98 -22.81
N GLY A 254 26.43 -14.14 -22.69
CA GLY A 254 25.76 -15.43 -22.95
C GLY A 254 24.25 -15.33 -23.16
N ASN A 255 23.68 -16.27 -23.92
CA ASN A 255 22.27 -16.32 -24.39
C ASN A 255 21.28 -15.67 -23.41
N ALA A 256 20.74 -14.53 -23.85
CA ALA A 256 20.03 -13.51 -23.09
C ALA A 256 18.56 -13.86 -22.80
N ASP A 257 18.25 -15.09 -22.40
CA ASP A 257 16.85 -15.50 -22.29
C ASP A 257 16.21 -15.09 -20.96
N LEU A 258 16.98 -14.99 -19.86
CA LEU A 258 16.46 -14.64 -18.53
C LEU A 258 17.32 -13.59 -17.83
N ARG A 259 16.85 -12.33 -17.88
CA ARG A 259 17.49 -11.17 -17.22
C ARG A 259 17.12 -11.01 -15.74
N HIS A 260 16.13 -11.75 -15.28
CA HIS A 260 15.54 -11.63 -13.96
C HIS A 260 15.46 -13.00 -13.30
N GLY A 261 15.57 -13.03 -11.98
CA GLY A 261 15.38 -14.20 -11.15
C GLY A 261 14.70 -13.78 -9.85
N LEU A 262 14.08 -14.73 -9.16
CA LEU A 262 13.49 -14.51 -7.85
C LEU A 262 14.24 -15.35 -6.83
N VAL A 263 14.70 -14.75 -5.75
CA VAL A 263 15.25 -15.48 -4.61
C VAL A 263 14.36 -15.35 -3.40
N MET A 264 14.41 -16.34 -2.52
CA MET A 264 13.58 -16.38 -1.32
C MET A 264 14.41 -16.58 -0.04
N TYR A 265 13.98 -15.93 1.02
CA TYR A 265 14.54 -16.06 2.35
C TYR A 265 13.42 -16.25 3.36
N ASP A 266 13.45 -17.36 4.09
CA ASP A 266 12.49 -17.63 5.16
C ASP A 266 12.83 -16.78 6.39
N LEU A 267 11.93 -15.88 6.80
CA LEU A 267 12.15 -14.98 7.93
C LEU A 267 12.22 -15.73 9.27
N SER A 268 11.63 -16.92 9.36
CA SER A 268 11.70 -17.77 10.54
C SER A 268 13.03 -18.53 10.65
N ALA A 269 13.71 -18.72 9.52
CA ALA A 269 15.04 -19.31 9.49
C ALA A 269 16.03 -18.31 10.08
N ARG A 270 16.30 -18.42 11.38
CA ARG A 270 17.33 -17.63 12.06
C ARG A 270 18.70 -18.05 11.52
N SER A 271 19.19 -17.29 10.53
CA SER A 271 20.47 -17.44 9.81
C SER A 271 20.74 -18.87 9.33
N SER A 272 20.36 -19.18 8.09
CA SER A 272 20.85 -20.39 7.44
C SER A 272 22.18 -20.11 6.73
N HIS A 273 23.18 -20.98 6.87
CA HIS A 273 24.42 -20.92 6.08
C HIS A 273 24.21 -21.30 4.59
N THR A 274 22.95 -21.42 4.16
CA THR A 274 22.59 -21.81 2.81
C THR A 274 22.55 -20.55 1.94
N SER A 275 23.36 -20.54 0.88
CA SER A 275 23.36 -19.42 -0.07
C SER A 275 21.97 -19.18 -0.64
N VAL A 276 21.57 -17.91 -0.73
CA VAL A 276 20.25 -17.49 -1.22
C VAL A 276 20.06 -17.90 -2.68
N MET A 277 21.14 -18.01 -3.45
CA MET A 277 21.11 -18.49 -4.83
C MET A 277 20.60 -19.93 -4.99
N ARG A 278 20.68 -20.78 -3.95
CA ARG A 278 20.08 -22.13 -4.00
C ARG A 278 18.55 -22.10 -4.02
N THR A 279 17.97 -20.95 -3.70
CA THR A 279 16.53 -20.73 -3.70
C THR A 279 16.03 -20.03 -4.95
N LEU A 280 16.91 -19.83 -5.95
CA LEU A 280 16.57 -19.16 -7.19
C LEU A 280 15.40 -19.84 -7.91
N ILE A 281 14.39 -19.04 -8.24
CA ILE A 281 13.24 -19.38 -9.06
C ILE A 281 13.35 -18.55 -10.34
N PRO A 282 13.40 -19.18 -11.53
CA PRO A 282 13.43 -18.45 -12.79
C PRO A 282 12.10 -17.71 -13.01
N VAL A 283 12.16 -16.53 -13.62
CA VAL A 283 10.96 -15.83 -14.09
C VAL A 283 10.32 -16.59 -15.27
N PRO A 284 9.01 -16.44 -15.52
CA PRO A 284 8.29 -17.23 -16.53
C PRO A 284 8.72 -16.92 -17.98
N CYS A 285 9.27 -15.74 -18.24
CA CYS A 285 9.73 -15.31 -19.55
C CYS A 285 10.67 -14.10 -19.43
N SER A 286 11.21 -13.62 -20.56
CA SER A 286 11.99 -12.39 -20.59
C SER A 286 11.10 -11.18 -20.26
N LEU A 287 11.44 -10.48 -19.18
CA LEU A 287 10.72 -9.31 -18.68
C LEU A 287 11.58 -8.05 -18.81
N THR A 288 10.98 -6.91 -19.11
CA THR A 288 11.62 -5.58 -18.99
C THR A 288 11.65 -5.12 -17.53
N CYS A 289 10.54 -5.36 -16.83
CA CYS A 289 10.34 -5.08 -15.43
C CYS A 289 9.38 -6.09 -14.80
N ALA A 290 9.48 -6.26 -13.49
CA ALA A 290 8.58 -7.08 -12.70
C ALA A 290 8.28 -6.39 -11.38
N ARG A 291 7.05 -6.52 -10.89
CA ARG A 291 6.59 -5.99 -9.62
C ARG A 291 6.01 -7.12 -8.79
N LEU A 292 6.51 -7.27 -7.58
CA LEU A 292 6.10 -8.33 -6.68
C LEU A 292 5.07 -7.80 -5.68
N MET A 293 4.07 -8.61 -5.36
CA MET A 293 3.02 -8.23 -4.44
C MET A 293 2.44 -9.44 -3.72
N ASN A 294 1.96 -9.21 -2.49
CA ASN A 294 1.23 -10.18 -1.71
C ASN A 294 -0.28 -9.91 -1.88
N VAL A 295 -0.99 -10.86 -2.50
CA VAL A 295 -2.42 -10.76 -2.83
C VAL A 295 -3.17 -11.92 -2.18
N LYS A 296 -3.73 -11.69 -0.98
CA LYS A 296 -4.32 -12.73 -0.11
C LYS A 296 -3.35 -13.88 0.16
N ASP A 297 -2.15 -13.51 0.60
CA ASP A 297 -1.07 -14.43 0.90
C ASP A 297 -0.62 -15.25 -0.32
N ARG A 298 -0.99 -14.83 -1.53
CA ARG A 298 -0.44 -15.39 -2.77
C ARG A 298 0.62 -14.47 -3.29
N LEU A 299 1.79 -15.03 -3.59
CA LEU A 299 2.85 -14.28 -4.26
C LEU A 299 2.44 -14.09 -5.72
N VAL A 300 2.19 -12.84 -6.08
CA VAL A 300 1.80 -12.45 -7.43
C VAL A 300 2.87 -11.53 -8.00
N MET A 301 3.15 -11.72 -9.29
CA MET A 301 4.05 -10.88 -10.06
C MET A 301 3.30 -10.27 -11.24
N VAL A 302 3.46 -8.96 -11.41
CA VAL A 302 3.02 -8.25 -12.61
C VAL A 302 4.26 -7.85 -13.38
N GLY A 303 4.38 -8.28 -14.63
CA GLY A 303 5.59 -8.07 -15.41
C GLY A 303 5.31 -7.59 -16.83
N GLY A 304 6.21 -6.73 -17.31
CA GLY A 304 6.27 -6.27 -18.69
C GLY A 304 7.03 -7.28 -19.52
N ILE A 305 6.34 -7.97 -20.44
CA ILE A 305 6.93 -8.96 -21.34
C ILE A 305 7.79 -8.23 -22.35
N ALA A 306 9.08 -8.56 -22.38
CA ALA A 306 10.04 -7.99 -23.31
C ALA A 306 9.77 -8.43 -24.76
N LYS A 307 10.05 -7.54 -25.71
CA LYS A 307 10.07 -7.90 -27.14
C LYS A 307 11.35 -8.68 -27.45
N TYR A 308 11.24 -9.73 -28.28
CA TYR A 308 12.38 -10.62 -28.57
C TYR A 308 13.57 -9.90 -29.26
N ASP A 309 13.27 -8.97 -30.17
CA ASP A 309 14.24 -8.18 -30.93
C ASP A 309 14.71 -6.90 -30.20
N ARG A 310 13.95 -6.45 -29.18
CA ARG A 310 14.22 -5.24 -28.38
C ARG A 310 13.77 -5.46 -26.94
N GLN A 311 14.68 -5.94 -26.10
CA GLN A 311 14.37 -6.35 -24.72
C GLN A 311 14.01 -5.19 -23.77
N ASP A 312 14.20 -3.96 -24.24
CA ASP A 312 13.87 -2.67 -23.65
C ASP A 312 12.44 -2.21 -23.96
N ILE A 313 11.68 -2.95 -24.79
CA ILE A 313 10.30 -2.60 -25.14
C ILE A 313 9.31 -3.58 -24.54
N ILE A 314 8.33 -3.07 -23.80
CA ILE A 314 7.19 -3.86 -23.33
C ILE A 314 6.28 -4.20 -24.52
N LYS A 315 6.17 -5.49 -24.84
CA LYS A 315 5.22 -6.03 -25.83
C LYS A 315 3.82 -6.24 -25.24
N GLY A 316 3.74 -6.44 -23.92
CA GLY A 316 2.49 -6.60 -23.20
C GLY A 316 2.74 -6.83 -21.71
N ILE A 317 1.69 -6.78 -20.92
CA ILE A 317 1.76 -6.94 -19.47
C ILE A 317 1.00 -8.21 -19.08
N SER A 318 1.54 -9.00 -18.16
CA SER A 318 0.88 -10.22 -17.66
C SER A 318 1.07 -10.37 -16.16
N ILE A 319 0.19 -11.17 -15.57
CA ILE A 319 0.06 -11.40 -14.14
C ILE A 319 0.27 -12.89 -13.91
N TRP A 320 1.22 -13.23 -13.04
CA TRP A 320 1.54 -14.60 -12.66
C TRP A 320 1.41 -14.79 -11.17
N GLU A 321 0.98 -15.97 -10.76
CA GLU A 321 0.95 -16.42 -9.37
C GLU A 321 2.01 -17.52 -9.20
N LEU A 322 2.80 -17.45 -8.13
CA LEU A 322 3.77 -18.49 -7.82
C LEU A 322 3.09 -19.61 -7.02
N HIS A 323 3.18 -20.84 -7.50
CA HIS A 323 2.67 -22.04 -6.84
C HIS A 323 3.75 -23.11 -6.86
N ASP A 324 4.17 -23.62 -5.71
CA ASP A 324 5.23 -24.65 -5.59
C ASP A 324 6.51 -24.33 -6.38
N LYS A 325 6.93 -23.05 -6.36
CA LYS A 325 8.07 -22.51 -7.12
C LYS A 325 7.91 -22.52 -8.65
N GLU A 326 6.69 -22.72 -9.15
CA GLU A 326 6.33 -22.59 -10.55
C GLU A 326 5.40 -21.41 -10.79
N TRP A 327 5.64 -20.64 -11.85
CA TRP A 327 4.79 -19.52 -12.22
C TRP A 327 3.58 -19.97 -13.05
N ARG A 328 2.38 -19.61 -12.61
CA ARG A 328 1.14 -19.83 -13.36
C ARG A 328 0.59 -18.50 -13.86
N GLU A 329 0.40 -18.37 -15.17
CA GLU A 329 -0.21 -17.16 -15.75
C GLU A 329 -1.70 -17.09 -15.36
N ILE A 330 -2.06 -16.02 -14.64
CA ILE A 330 -3.45 -15.78 -14.20
C ILE A 330 -4.22 -15.00 -15.26
N ALA A 331 -3.58 -13.97 -15.82
CA ALA A 331 -4.17 -13.14 -16.83
C ALA A 331 -3.11 -12.38 -17.63
N LYS A 332 -3.40 -12.21 -18.92
CA LYS A 332 -2.67 -11.34 -19.82
C LYS A 332 -3.50 -10.10 -20.15
N MET A 333 -2.88 -8.93 -20.10
CA MET A 333 -3.55 -7.68 -20.40
C MET A 333 -4.03 -7.66 -21.86
N PRO A 334 -5.35 -7.49 -22.12
CA PRO A 334 -5.85 -7.40 -23.48
C PRO A 334 -5.31 -6.17 -24.21
N HIS A 335 -5.07 -6.30 -25.53
CA HIS A 335 -4.41 -5.27 -26.34
C HIS A 335 -5.11 -3.89 -26.27
N ARG A 336 -6.45 -3.86 -26.17
CA ARG A 336 -7.22 -2.62 -26.03
C ARG A 336 -6.87 -1.79 -24.79
N TYR A 337 -6.50 -2.44 -23.68
CA TYR A 337 -6.09 -1.74 -22.46
C TYR A 337 -4.63 -1.31 -22.56
N PHE A 338 -3.79 -2.16 -23.15
CA PHE A 338 -2.39 -1.84 -23.40
C PHE A 338 -2.26 -0.57 -24.26
N GLN A 339 -3.01 -0.48 -25.37
CA GLN A 339 -3.08 0.73 -26.20
C GLN A 339 -3.63 1.95 -25.45
N GLY A 340 -4.51 1.75 -24.47
CA GLY A 340 -5.11 2.82 -23.67
C GLY A 340 -4.12 3.55 -22.76
N PHE A 341 -2.96 2.95 -22.47
CA PHE A 341 -1.86 3.64 -21.80
C PHE A 341 -1.09 4.58 -22.73
N GLY A 342 -1.26 4.47 -24.05
CA GLY A 342 -0.49 5.22 -25.05
C GLY A 342 0.94 4.67 -25.15
N GLU A 343 1.92 5.56 -25.03
CA GLU A 343 3.33 5.17 -24.95
C GLU A 343 3.65 4.75 -23.52
N LEU A 344 4.00 3.48 -23.36
CA LEU A 344 4.50 2.90 -22.12
C LEU A 344 6.03 2.89 -22.19
N ASP A 345 6.66 3.37 -21.13
CA ASP A 345 8.10 3.17 -20.93
C ASP A 345 8.42 1.67 -20.74
N ASP A 346 9.69 1.36 -20.60
CA ASP A 346 10.18 0.01 -20.29
C ASP A 346 9.81 -0.46 -18.87
N VAL A 347 9.33 0.48 -18.03
CA VAL A 347 8.90 0.26 -16.64
C VAL A 347 7.52 0.85 -16.34
N PHE A 348 6.79 0.22 -15.42
CA PHE A 348 5.52 0.73 -14.89
C PHE A 348 5.42 0.46 -13.39
N ALA A 349 4.52 1.18 -12.72
CA ALA A 349 4.17 0.95 -11.33
C ALA A 349 3.00 -0.03 -11.23
N SER A 350 3.05 -0.92 -10.25
CA SER A 350 1.88 -1.73 -9.90
C SER A 350 1.88 -2.10 -8.43
N SER A 351 0.70 -2.23 -7.86
CA SER A 351 0.52 -2.68 -6.48
C SER A 351 -0.75 -3.50 -6.38
N GLY A 352 -0.75 -4.56 -5.57
CA GLY A 352 -1.89 -5.44 -5.40
C GLY A 352 -2.16 -5.80 -3.95
N SER A 353 -3.44 -5.95 -3.62
CA SER A 353 -3.93 -6.40 -2.32
C SER A 353 -5.33 -6.97 -2.45
N ASP A 354 -5.67 -7.88 -1.54
CA ASP A 354 -6.93 -8.61 -1.54
C ASP A 354 -7.20 -9.28 -2.90
N ASP A 355 -8.08 -8.68 -3.70
CA ASP A 355 -8.48 -9.19 -5.01
C ASP A 355 -8.22 -8.18 -6.12
N LEU A 356 -7.57 -7.06 -5.81
CA LEU A 356 -7.34 -5.99 -6.77
C LEU A 356 -5.85 -5.80 -7.03
N ILE A 357 -5.53 -5.69 -8.31
CA ILE A 357 -4.20 -5.31 -8.80
C ILE A 357 -4.35 -4.01 -9.58
N PHE A 358 -3.54 -3.03 -9.22
CA PHE A 358 -3.51 -1.71 -9.83
C PHE A 358 -2.25 -1.58 -10.67
N ILE A 359 -2.39 -1.07 -11.89
CA ILE A 359 -1.28 -0.89 -12.85
C ILE A 359 -1.33 0.54 -13.39
N GLN A 360 -0.20 1.22 -13.36
CA GLN A 360 -0.04 2.61 -13.75
C GLN A 360 1.26 2.81 -14.52
N SER A 361 1.22 3.55 -15.63
CA SER A 361 2.43 4.09 -16.26
C SER A 361 2.97 5.28 -15.47
N TYR A 362 4.28 5.35 -15.26
CA TYR A 362 4.92 6.45 -14.51
C TYR A 362 4.68 7.82 -15.16
N GLY A 363 4.59 7.88 -16.48
CA GLY A 363 4.37 9.13 -17.22
C GLY A 363 2.91 9.60 -17.29
N ALA A 364 1.96 8.81 -16.76
CA ALA A 364 0.52 9.04 -16.90
C ALA A 364 -0.23 8.88 -15.57
N THR A 365 -1.43 9.48 -15.52
CA THR A 365 -2.34 9.36 -14.37
C THR A 365 -3.44 8.31 -14.59
N ALA A 366 -3.38 7.59 -15.71
CA ALA A 366 -4.30 6.50 -16.01
C ALA A 366 -3.97 5.29 -15.12
N LEU A 367 -4.98 4.82 -14.39
CA LEU A 367 -4.87 3.68 -13.48
C LEU A 367 -5.79 2.56 -13.97
N LEU A 368 -5.20 1.41 -14.28
CA LEU A 368 -5.92 0.21 -14.65
C LEU A 368 -6.06 -0.70 -13.45
N VAL A 369 -7.25 -1.24 -13.25
CA VAL A 369 -7.56 -2.17 -12.16
C VAL A 369 -7.88 -3.53 -12.75
N PHE A 370 -7.24 -4.57 -12.22
CA PHE A 370 -7.57 -5.97 -12.47
C PHE A 370 -8.19 -6.58 -11.22
N ASP A 371 -9.41 -7.12 -11.35
CA ASP A 371 -10.08 -7.87 -10.29
C ASP A 371 -9.77 -9.36 -10.46
N MET A 372 -9.01 -9.93 -9.52
CA MET A 372 -8.54 -11.32 -9.52
C MET A 372 -9.71 -12.32 -9.42
N ASN A 373 -10.78 -11.99 -8.70
CA ASN A 373 -11.93 -12.87 -8.54
C ASN A 373 -12.77 -12.93 -9.82
N GLN A 374 -13.05 -11.75 -10.39
CA GLN A 374 -13.86 -11.64 -11.61
C GLN A 374 -13.05 -11.89 -12.89
N LYS A 375 -11.71 -11.86 -12.79
CA LYS A 375 -10.76 -11.83 -13.92
C LYS A 375 -11.10 -10.73 -14.91
N GLN A 376 -11.45 -9.54 -14.41
CA GLN A 376 -11.90 -8.41 -15.21
C GLN A 376 -10.96 -7.21 -15.10
N TRP A 377 -10.74 -6.57 -16.25
CA TRP A 377 -9.95 -5.35 -16.39
C TRP A 377 -10.88 -4.13 -16.47
N LYS A 378 -10.62 -3.10 -15.67
CA LYS A 378 -11.44 -1.88 -15.62
C LYS A 378 -10.55 -0.66 -15.41
N TRP A 379 -10.77 0.39 -16.19
CA TRP A 379 -10.15 1.68 -15.93
C TRP A 379 -10.76 2.35 -14.69
N SER A 380 -9.91 3.00 -13.90
CA SER A 380 -10.35 3.87 -12.82
C SER A 380 -11.09 5.10 -13.37
N ALA A 381 -11.70 5.88 -12.49
CA ALA A 381 -12.04 7.26 -12.85
C ALA A 381 -10.75 8.04 -13.15
N LYS A 382 -10.84 9.06 -14.01
CA LYS A 382 -9.69 9.92 -14.33
C LYS A 382 -9.18 10.58 -13.04
N CYS A 383 -7.89 10.41 -12.76
CA CYS A 383 -7.26 11.06 -11.62
C CYS A 383 -7.34 12.59 -11.79
N PRO A 384 -7.73 13.36 -10.76
CA PRO A 384 -7.80 14.81 -10.83
C PRO A 384 -6.45 15.49 -11.03
N VAL A 385 -5.34 14.77 -10.80
CA VAL A 385 -4.00 15.32 -10.96
C VAL A 385 -3.73 15.66 -12.42
N THR A 386 -3.28 16.88 -12.65
CA THR A 386 -2.77 17.33 -13.94
C THR A 386 -1.26 17.27 -13.96
N LYS A 387 -0.72 16.73 -15.06
CA LYS A 387 0.72 16.74 -15.33
C LYS A 387 1.15 18.18 -15.57
N ARG A 388 1.98 18.73 -14.68
CA ARG A 388 2.49 20.12 -14.75
C ARG A 388 3.65 20.25 -15.73
N PHE A 389 4.48 19.20 -15.84
CA PHE A 389 5.68 19.20 -16.69
C PHE A 389 5.85 17.88 -17.45
N PRO A 390 6.47 17.87 -18.65
CA PRO A 390 6.60 16.68 -19.48
C PRO A 390 7.29 15.47 -18.81
N LEU A 391 8.27 15.71 -17.93
CA LEU A 391 9.04 14.67 -17.24
C LEU A 391 8.53 14.33 -15.83
N GLN A 392 7.33 14.80 -15.48
CA GLN A 392 6.75 14.49 -14.17
C GLN A 392 6.34 13.01 -14.10
N LEU A 393 6.88 12.31 -13.11
CA LEU A 393 6.59 10.91 -12.81
C LEU A 393 5.61 10.78 -11.64
N PHE A 394 4.76 9.77 -11.73
CA PHE A 394 3.77 9.40 -10.73
C PHE A 394 4.12 8.05 -10.13
N SER A 395 4.12 7.96 -8.80
CA SER A 395 4.22 6.70 -8.08
C SER A 395 2.95 6.48 -7.26
N GLY A 396 2.76 5.25 -6.80
CA GLY A 396 1.64 4.94 -5.94
C GLY A 396 1.81 3.65 -5.16
N PHE A 397 1.02 3.55 -4.10
CA PHE A 397 1.01 2.40 -3.21
C PHE A 397 -0.42 2.19 -2.66
N LEU A 398 -0.61 1.09 -1.95
CA LEU A 398 -1.92 0.73 -1.43
C LEU A 398 -2.14 1.24 -0.01
N LEU A 399 -3.30 1.84 0.20
CA LEU A 399 -3.83 2.26 1.49
C LEU A 399 -4.91 1.29 1.95
N ARG A 400 -4.87 0.93 3.23
CA ARG A 400 -5.90 0.13 3.90
C ARG A 400 -6.28 0.77 5.23
N THR A 401 -7.49 0.47 5.68
CA THR A 401 -7.96 0.85 7.01
C THR A 401 -7.67 -0.14 8.12
N GLN A 402 -7.38 -1.39 7.76
CA GLN A 402 -7.00 -2.41 8.74
C GLN A 402 -5.54 -2.20 9.11
N ALA A 403 -5.24 -1.90 10.38
CA ALA A 403 -3.90 -1.78 10.94
C ALA A 403 -3.54 -3.02 11.77
#